data_AF-A0A7C5D258-F1
#
_entry.id   AF-A0A7C5D258-F1
#
_cell.length_a   1.000
_cell.length_b   1.000
_cell.length_c   1.000
_cell.angle_alpha   90.00
_cell.angle_beta   90.00
_cell.angle_gamma   90.00
#
_symmetry.space_group_name_H-M   'P 1'
#
loop_
_entity.id
_entity.type
_entity.pdbx_description
1 polymer ?
#
loop_
_entity_poly.entity_id
_entity_poly.type
_entity_poly.pdbx_seq_one_letter_code
_entity_poly.pdbx_strand_id
1 'polypeptide(L)'
;PHVREKITNLVIYVDMLKSLARASCIDYVTHGGIPIPNPVITNIAKYHFAENLHACIKAIQDIAGGLLITAPTYKDFQNPETRGYIEKYLGGKAGVSAEKRLRMLQLIRRLAGFETEVLAVHAEGSLQAQRMTIYAESYSQVQEYKKWAEIAAGIKD
;
A
#
# COMPACT_ATOMS: atom_id res chain seq x y z
N PRO A 1 21.12 6.75 -4.19
CA PRO A 1 20.22 7.76 -3.59
C PRO A 1 18.73 7.44 -3.83
N HIS A 2 18.31 7.33 -5.09
CA HIS A 2 16.90 7.08 -5.47
C HIS A 2 16.26 5.80 -4.90
N VAL A 3 17.01 4.70 -4.73
CA VAL A 3 16.48 3.46 -4.12
C VAL A 3 16.08 3.69 -2.66
N ARG A 4 16.90 4.45 -1.91
CA ARG A 4 16.61 4.74 -0.50
C ARG A 4 15.37 5.61 -0.36
N GLU A 5 15.23 6.61 -1.22
CA GLU A 5 14.04 7.47 -1.26
C GLU A 5 12.76 6.67 -1.52
N LYS A 6 12.76 5.76 -2.51
CA LYS A 6 11.64 4.85 -2.76
C LYS A 6 11.29 4.01 -1.53
N ILE A 7 12.30 3.43 -0.87
CA ILE A 7 12.11 2.66 0.37
C ILE A 7 11.54 3.56 1.48
N THR A 8 12.05 4.78 1.64
CA THR A 8 11.52 5.75 2.62
C THR A 8 10.04 6.03 2.36
N ASN A 9 9.63 6.23 1.11
CA ASN A 9 8.23 6.45 0.74
C ASN A 9 7.35 5.23 1.07
N LEU A 10 7.85 4.01 0.86
CA LEU A 10 7.15 2.78 1.27
C LEU A 10 6.98 2.70 2.79
N VAL A 11 8.01 3.09 3.56
CA VAL A 11 7.93 3.13 5.03
C VAL A 11 6.90 4.15 5.48
N ILE A 12 6.91 5.37 4.91
CA ILE A 12 5.92 6.42 5.21
C ILE A 12 4.50 5.91 4.96
N TYR A 13 4.25 5.28 3.81
CA TYR A 13 2.95 4.71 3.46
C TYR A 13 2.49 3.66 4.50
N VAL A 14 3.36 2.70 4.83
CA VAL A 14 3.02 1.64 5.79
C VAL A 14 2.77 2.19 7.19
N ASP A 15 3.60 3.12 7.66
CA ASP A 15 3.47 3.68 9.01
C ASP A 15 2.29 4.65 9.11
N MET A 16 1.91 5.33 8.01
CA MET A 16 0.67 6.10 7.95
C MET A 16 -0.55 5.18 8.14
N LEU A 17 -0.60 4.04 7.45
CA LEU A 17 -1.69 3.07 7.60
C LEU A 17 -1.78 2.50 9.03
N LYS A 18 -0.65 2.11 9.62
CA LYS A 18 -0.61 1.64 11.02
C LYS A 18 -1.09 2.72 11.99
N SER A 19 -0.71 3.98 11.75
CA SER A 19 -1.09 5.10 12.61
C SER A 19 -2.58 5.37 12.52
N LEU A 20 -3.15 5.38 11.31
CA LEU A 20 -4.59 5.55 11.11
C LEU A 20 -5.40 4.39 11.71
N ALA A 21 -4.94 3.15 11.55
CA ALA A 21 -5.60 1.98 12.16
C ALA A 21 -5.58 2.00 13.70
N ARG A 22 -4.51 2.53 14.31
CA ARG A 22 -4.46 2.73 15.76
C ARG A 22 -5.35 3.88 16.21
N ALA A 23 -5.29 5.00 15.49
CA ALA A 23 -6.11 6.17 15.79
C ALA A 23 -7.61 5.85 15.72
N SER A 24 -8.05 5.04 14.74
CA SER A 24 -9.46 4.64 14.67
C SER A 24 -9.92 3.84 15.89
N CYS A 25 -9.04 3.04 16.50
CA CYS A 25 -9.34 2.31 17.73
C CYS A 25 -9.29 3.20 18.98
N ILE A 26 -8.43 4.22 19.02
CA ILE A 26 -8.35 5.18 20.13
C ILE A 26 -9.58 6.08 20.13
N ASP A 27 -9.95 6.62 18.97
CA ASP A 27 -11.08 7.53 18.76
C ASP A 27 -12.39 6.77 18.46
N TYR A 28 -12.54 5.57 19.05
CA TYR A 28 -13.68 4.69 18.82
C TYR A 28 -15.01 5.40 19.09
N VAL A 29 -16.07 4.89 18.47
CA VAL A 29 -17.45 5.30 18.74
C VAL A 29 -18.23 4.13 19.33
N THR A 30 -19.18 4.39 20.22
CA THR A 30 -20.01 3.33 20.80
C THR A 30 -21.29 3.17 19.99
N HIS A 31 -21.54 1.95 19.51
CA HIS A 31 -22.76 1.58 18.81
C HIS A 31 -23.39 0.37 19.49
N GLY A 32 -24.64 0.49 19.96
CA GLY A 32 -25.33 -0.61 20.66
C GLY A 32 -24.60 -1.10 21.93
N GLY A 33 -23.86 -0.23 22.62
CA GLY A 33 -23.04 -0.57 23.79
C GLY A 33 -21.69 -1.22 23.45
N ILE A 34 -21.37 -1.40 22.17
CA ILE A 34 -20.11 -1.99 21.71
C ILE A 34 -19.21 -0.88 21.17
N PRO A 35 -17.94 -0.76 21.62
CA PRO A 35 -16.98 0.14 21.00
C PRO A 35 -16.58 -0.39 19.63
N ILE A 36 -16.76 0.44 18.59
CA ILE A 36 -16.33 0.15 17.22
C ILE A 36 -15.31 1.21 16.77
N PRO A 37 -14.32 0.85 15.92
CA PRO A 37 -13.37 1.83 15.39
C PRO A 37 -14.08 3.01 14.72
N ASN A 38 -13.48 4.19 14.84
CA ASN A 38 -13.99 5.42 14.23
C ASN A 38 -14.26 5.22 12.73
N PRO A 39 -15.51 5.35 12.24
CA PRO A 39 -15.84 5.10 10.84
C PRO A 39 -15.12 6.04 9.87
N VAL A 40 -14.94 7.31 10.24
CA VAL A 40 -14.26 8.29 9.39
C VAL A 40 -12.79 7.92 9.21
N ILE A 41 -12.06 7.71 10.32
CA ILE A 41 -10.62 7.37 10.28
C ILE A 41 -10.40 6.02 9.58
N THR A 42 -11.28 5.04 9.82
CA THR A 42 -11.21 3.73 9.16
C THR A 42 -11.37 3.85 7.65
N ASN A 43 -12.33 4.65 7.18
CA ASN A 43 -12.51 4.90 5.74
C ASN A 43 -11.35 5.71 5.13
N ILE A 44 -10.77 6.65 5.87
CA ILE A 44 -9.54 7.36 5.44
C ILE A 44 -8.39 6.36 5.27
N ALA A 45 -8.20 5.45 6.22
CA ALA A 45 -7.17 4.41 6.15
C ALA A 45 -7.34 3.51 4.93
N LYS A 46 -8.56 2.98 4.73
CA LYS A 46 -8.90 2.17 3.54
C LYS A 46 -8.64 2.95 2.26
N TYR A 47 -9.16 4.17 2.15
CA TYR A 47 -8.98 4.99 0.96
C TYR A 47 -7.51 5.23 0.65
N HIS A 48 -6.72 5.66 1.65
CA HIS A 48 -5.29 5.89 1.49
C HIS A 48 -4.54 4.62 1.07
N PHE A 49 -4.87 3.47 1.67
CA PHE A 49 -4.32 2.18 1.31
C PHE A 49 -4.54 1.88 -0.17
N ALA A 50 -5.81 1.89 -0.60
CA ALA A 50 -6.21 1.49 -1.94
C ALA A 50 -5.70 2.45 -3.03
N GLU A 51 -5.79 3.77 -2.80
CA GLU A 51 -5.39 4.81 -3.74
C GLU A 51 -3.88 4.76 -4.02
N ASN A 52 -3.05 4.50 -3.00
CA ASN A 52 -1.59 4.64 -3.11
C ASN A 52 -0.83 3.32 -3.29
N LEU A 53 -1.50 2.16 -3.18
CA LEU A 53 -0.82 0.85 -3.27
C LEU A 53 -0.12 0.66 -4.63
N HIS A 54 -0.75 1.05 -5.74
CA HIS A 54 -0.17 0.88 -7.08
C HIS A 54 1.13 1.67 -7.25
N ALA A 55 1.23 2.87 -6.66
CA ALA A 55 2.47 3.65 -6.65
C ALA A 55 3.57 2.94 -5.83
N CYS A 56 3.19 2.30 -4.72
CA CYS A 56 4.11 1.49 -3.92
C CYS A 56 4.61 0.27 -4.71
N ILE A 57 3.72 -0.44 -5.39
CA ILE A 57 4.05 -1.60 -6.23
C ILE A 57 4.95 -1.18 -7.39
N LYS A 58 4.64 -0.06 -8.07
CA LYS A 58 5.51 0.52 -9.10
C LYS A 58 6.93 0.78 -8.57
N ALA A 59 7.07 1.33 -7.37
CA ALA A 59 8.37 1.57 -6.76
C ALA A 59 9.13 0.26 -6.48
N ILE A 60 8.43 -0.79 -6.03
CA ILE A 60 9.01 -2.13 -5.81
C ILE A 60 9.48 -2.74 -7.14
N GLN A 61 8.66 -2.66 -8.19
CA GLN A 61 8.98 -3.17 -9.52
C GLN A 61 10.23 -2.47 -10.12
N ASP A 62 10.31 -1.15 -9.99
CA ASP A 62 11.46 -0.33 -10.41
C ASP A 62 12.75 -0.76 -9.69
N ILE A 63 12.69 -0.99 -8.37
CA ILE A 63 13.83 -1.51 -7.59
C ILE A 63 14.21 -2.93 -8.00
N ALA A 64 13.23 -3.81 -8.24
CA ALA A 64 13.46 -5.22 -8.55
C ALA A 64 14.07 -5.44 -9.95
N GLY A 65 13.69 -4.60 -10.92
CA GLY A 65 14.13 -4.67 -12.30
C GLY A 65 13.44 -5.77 -13.11
N GLY A 66 13.75 -5.82 -14.42
CA GLY A 66 13.02 -6.66 -15.39
C GLY A 66 13.10 -8.17 -15.15
N LEU A 67 14.14 -8.66 -14.45
CA LEU A 67 14.25 -10.07 -14.08
C LEU A 67 13.06 -10.55 -13.23
N LEU A 68 12.30 -9.62 -12.62
CA LEU A 68 11.07 -9.91 -11.90
C LEU A 68 10.05 -10.71 -12.72
N ILE A 69 9.95 -10.44 -14.03
CA ILE A 69 8.99 -11.12 -14.93
C ILE A 69 9.66 -12.01 -15.99
N THR A 70 10.99 -11.90 -16.16
CA THR A 70 11.76 -12.70 -17.13
C THR A 70 12.64 -13.77 -16.49
N ALA A 71 12.55 -13.97 -15.16
CA ALA A 71 13.30 -15.02 -14.47
C ALA A 71 12.95 -16.43 -14.99
N PRO A 72 13.93 -17.34 -15.06
CA PRO A 72 13.68 -18.74 -15.38
C PRO A 72 12.78 -19.37 -14.30
N THR A 73 12.07 -20.42 -14.70
CA THR A 73 11.21 -21.14 -13.75
C THR A 73 12.05 -21.94 -12.75
N TYR A 74 11.40 -22.40 -11.67
CA TYR A 74 12.08 -23.31 -10.74
C TYR A 74 12.47 -24.63 -11.40
N LYS A 75 11.72 -25.10 -12.42
CA LYS A 75 12.07 -26.31 -13.18
C LYS A 75 13.39 -26.11 -13.94
N ASP A 76 13.59 -24.96 -14.55
CA ASP A 76 14.85 -24.62 -15.23
C ASP A 76 16.02 -24.55 -14.23
N PHE A 77 15.78 -24.06 -13.01
CA PHE A 77 16.80 -24.05 -11.95
C PHE A 77 17.17 -25.46 -11.47
N GLN A 78 16.22 -26.41 -11.46
CA GLN A 78 16.46 -27.80 -11.07
C GLN A 78 17.11 -28.63 -12.18
N ASN A 79 17.01 -28.21 -13.44
CA ASN A 79 17.60 -28.93 -14.57
C ASN A 79 19.15 -28.84 -14.51
N PRO A 80 19.88 -29.99 -14.44
CA PRO A 80 21.33 -30.01 -14.38
C PRO A 80 22.03 -29.29 -15.55
N GLU A 81 21.43 -29.30 -16.74
CA GLU A 81 22.01 -28.69 -17.95
C GLU A 81 21.97 -27.16 -17.91
N THR A 82 20.91 -26.58 -17.35
CA THR A 82 20.70 -25.12 -17.29
C THR A 82 21.17 -24.50 -15.97
N ARG A 83 21.18 -25.27 -14.87
CA ARG A 83 21.50 -24.77 -13.53
C ARG A 83 22.85 -24.07 -13.45
N GLY A 84 23.90 -24.64 -14.06
CA GLY A 84 25.23 -24.03 -14.06
C GLY A 84 25.24 -22.62 -14.68
N TYR A 85 24.48 -22.42 -15.76
CA TYR A 85 24.34 -21.11 -16.40
C TYR A 85 23.54 -20.14 -15.53
N ILE A 86 22.45 -20.61 -14.91
CA ILE A 86 21.62 -19.79 -14.03
C ILE A 86 22.43 -19.32 -12.81
N GLU A 87 23.18 -20.22 -12.17
CA GLU A 87 24.03 -19.85 -11.03
C GLU A 87 25.13 -18.86 -11.43
N LYS A 88 25.71 -19.01 -12.62
CA LYS A 88 26.75 -18.12 -13.15
C LYS A 88 26.22 -16.73 -13.51
N TYR A 89 25.09 -16.63 -14.21
CA TYR A 89 24.64 -15.37 -14.81
C TYR A 89 23.57 -14.63 -14.00
N LEU A 90 22.80 -15.32 -13.16
CA LEU A 90 21.70 -14.73 -12.40
C LEU A 90 22.00 -14.53 -10.91
N GLY A 91 23.27 -14.68 -10.51
CA GLY A 91 23.76 -14.25 -9.20
C GLY A 91 23.51 -12.76 -8.91
N GLY A 92 23.60 -12.38 -7.64
CA GLY A 92 23.57 -10.98 -7.22
C GLY A 92 24.98 -10.40 -7.08
N LYS A 93 25.12 -9.40 -6.19
CA LYS A 93 26.45 -8.96 -5.71
C LYS A 93 27.21 -10.14 -5.09
N ALA A 94 28.53 -9.99 -4.93
CA ALA A 94 29.38 -10.99 -4.26
C ALA A 94 28.73 -11.50 -2.94
N GLY A 95 28.67 -12.83 -2.81
CA GLY A 95 28.04 -13.51 -1.67
C GLY A 95 26.51 -13.75 -1.79
N VAL A 96 25.84 -13.24 -2.83
CA VAL A 96 24.41 -13.49 -3.08
C VAL A 96 24.24 -14.50 -4.22
N SER A 97 23.83 -15.72 -3.87
CA SER A 97 23.57 -16.79 -4.85
C SER A 97 22.36 -16.48 -5.74
N ALA A 98 22.35 -17.06 -6.95
CA ALA A 98 21.23 -16.96 -7.88
C ALA A 98 19.92 -17.44 -7.23
N GLU A 99 19.95 -18.55 -6.49
CA GLU A 99 18.76 -19.08 -5.81
C GLU A 99 18.14 -18.06 -4.84
N LYS A 100 18.96 -17.43 -3.98
CA LYS A 100 18.46 -16.43 -3.02
C LYS A 100 17.81 -15.25 -3.74
N ARG A 101 18.45 -14.77 -4.81
CA ARG A 101 17.92 -13.66 -5.61
C ARG A 101 16.62 -14.03 -6.32
N LEU A 102 16.56 -15.20 -6.97
CA LEU A 102 15.38 -15.69 -7.68
C LEU A 102 14.20 -15.94 -6.74
N ARG A 103 14.43 -16.49 -5.54
CA ARG A 103 13.37 -16.65 -4.51
C ARG A 103 12.76 -15.31 -4.11
N MET A 104 13.58 -14.27 -3.93
CA MET A 104 13.07 -12.93 -3.61
C MET A 104 12.23 -12.34 -4.76
N LEU A 105 12.68 -12.49 -6.01
CA LEU A 105 11.91 -12.04 -7.17
C LEU A 105 10.57 -12.78 -7.27
N GLN A 106 10.55 -14.09 -7.03
CA GLN A 106 9.32 -14.88 -7.03
C GLN A 106 8.35 -14.47 -5.92
N LEU A 107 8.86 -14.12 -4.73
CA LEU A 107 8.04 -13.57 -3.66
C LEU A 107 7.43 -12.23 -4.07
N ILE A 108 8.24 -11.30 -4.60
CA ILE A 108 7.76 -9.99 -5.06
C ILE A 108 6.67 -10.18 -6.12
N ARG A 109 6.90 -11.04 -7.12
CA ARG A 109 5.92 -11.31 -8.18
C ARG A 109 4.60 -11.83 -7.63
N ARG A 110 4.62 -12.64 -6.57
CA ARG A 110 3.40 -13.17 -5.94
C ARG A 110 2.65 -12.10 -5.14
N LEU A 111 3.36 -11.22 -4.45
CA LEU A 111 2.76 -10.17 -3.61
C LEU A 111 2.31 -8.95 -4.43
N ALA A 112 3.03 -8.62 -5.49
CA ALA A 112 2.71 -7.55 -6.44
C ALA A 112 1.93 -8.10 -7.64
N GLY A 113 1.06 -9.08 -7.40
CA GLY A 113 0.20 -9.67 -8.43
C GLY A 113 -1.07 -8.84 -8.64
N PHE A 114 -1.58 -8.89 -9.86
CA PHE A 114 -2.82 -8.22 -10.27
C PHE A 114 -3.99 -8.52 -9.33
N GLU A 115 -4.12 -9.77 -8.87
CA GLU A 115 -5.20 -10.16 -7.95
C GLU A 115 -5.13 -9.40 -6.63
N THR A 116 -3.93 -9.15 -6.12
CA THR A 116 -3.72 -8.39 -4.87
C THR A 116 -4.02 -6.91 -5.07
N GLU A 117 -3.64 -6.35 -6.22
CA GLU A 117 -3.93 -4.97 -6.60
C GLU A 117 -5.43 -4.71 -6.73
N VAL A 118 -6.15 -5.57 -7.45
CA VAL A 118 -7.61 -5.46 -7.60
C VAL A 118 -8.33 -5.63 -6.27
N LEU A 119 -7.91 -6.61 -5.46
CA LEU A 119 -8.47 -6.81 -4.13
C LEU A 119 -8.31 -5.55 -3.28
N ALA A 120 -7.14 -4.92 -3.30
CA ALA A 120 -6.90 -3.71 -2.52
C ALA A 120 -7.83 -2.54 -2.90
N VAL A 121 -8.16 -2.40 -4.18
CA VAL A 121 -9.07 -1.34 -4.66
C VAL A 121 -10.50 -1.57 -4.20
N HIS A 122 -10.97 -2.82 -4.27
CA HIS A 122 -12.40 -3.12 -4.18
C HIS A 122 -12.85 -3.78 -2.87
N ALA A 123 -11.94 -4.34 -2.07
CA ALA A 123 -12.28 -4.90 -0.78
C ALA A 123 -13.00 -3.85 0.08
N GLU A 124 -14.13 -4.24 0.68
CA GLU A 124 -14.95 -3.38 1.54
C GLU A 124 -15.51 -2.12 0.82
N GLY A 125 -15.58 -2.17 -0.51
CA GLY A 125 -16.16 -1.15 -1.37
C GLY A 125 -15.11 -0.40 -2.19
N SER A 126 -15.46 0.01 -3.41
CA SER A 126 -14.58 0.80 -4.29
C SER A 126 -14.23 2.17 -3.69
N LEU A 127 -13.18 2.82 -4.20
CA LEU A 127 -12.68 4.12 -3.71
C LEU A 127 -13.75 5.17 -3.41
N GLN A 128 -14.77 5.27 -4.27
CA GLN A 128 -15.85 6.24 -4.09
C GLN A 128 -16.74 5.93 -2.88
N ALA A 129 -16.89 4.65 -2.50
CA ALA A 129 -17.66 4.27 -1.32
C ALA A 129 -17.06 4.91 -0.06
N GLN A 130 -15.73 4.84 0.10
CA GLN A 130 -15.07 5.47 1.23
C GLN A 130 -15.23 7.00 1.22
N ARG A 131 -15.12 7.63 0.04
CA ARG A 131 -15.30 9.09 -0.09
C ARG A 131 -16.70 9.53 0.30
N MET A 132 -17.73 8.77 -0.07
CA MET A 132 -19.11 9.05 0.31
C MET A 132 -19.31 8.95 1.81
N THR A 133 -18.80 7.89 2.46
CA THR A 133 -18.90 7.74 3.92
C THR A 133 -18.14 8.84 4.66
N ILE A 134 -16.90 9.14 4.25
CA ILE A 134 -16.11 10.24 4.85
C ILE A 134 -16.89 11.56 4.75
N TYR A 135 -17.43 11.89 3.58
CA TYR A 135 -18.17 13.13 3.40
C TYR A 135 -19.45 13.19 4.23
N ALA A 136 -20.22 12.09 4.27
CA ALA A 136 -21.47 12.02 5.01
C ALA A 136 -21.25 12.18 6.52
N GLU A 137 -20.27 11.46 7.07
CA GLU A 137 -19.93 11.50 8.50
C GLU A 137 -19.26 12.83 8.92
N SER A 138 -18.45 13.43 8.04
CA SER A 138 -17.80 14.72 8.29
C SER A 138 -18.66 15.95 7.95
N TYR A 139 -19.93 15.79 7.57
CA TYR A 139 -20.74 16.89 7.06
C TYR A 139 -20.89 18.06 8.06
N SER A 140 -21.12 17.75 9.35
CA SER A 140 -21.21 18.76 10.42
C SER A 140 -19.90 19.54 10.58
N GLN A 141 -18.77 18.84 10.53
CA GLN A 141 -17.44 19.42 10.59
C GLN A 141 -17.17 20.33 9.38
N VAL A 142 -17.63 19.95 8.18
CA VAL A 142 -17.52 20.81 6.99
C VAL A 142 -18.31 22.11 7.17
N GLN A 143 -19.51 22.08 7.77
CA GLN A 143 -20.27 23.30 8.08
C GLN A 143 -19.55 24.17 9.10
N GLU A 144 -18.91 23.57 10.11
CA GLU A 144 -18.10 24.29 11.09
C GLU A 144 -16.89 24.97 10.44
N TYR A 145 -16.17 24.26 9.56
CA TYR A 145 -15.06 24.83 8.81
C TYR A 145 -15.48 25.98 7.89
N LYS A 146 -16.66 25.87 7.27
CA LYS A 146 -17.25 26.96 6.48
C LYS A 146 -17.47 28.19 7.36
N LYS A 147 -18.08 28.02 8.54
CA LYS A 147 -18.30 29.10 9.49
C LYS A 147 -16.99 29.74 9.95
N TRP A 148 -15.96 28.94 10.24
CA TRP A 148 -14.65 29.47 10.61
C TRP A 148 -14.03 30.31 9.49
N ALA A 149 -14.18 29.89 8.24
CA ALA A 149 -13.74 30.65 7.09
C ALA A 149 -14.50 31.99 6.95
N GLU A 150 -15.81 31.99 7.14
CA GLU A 150 -16.65 33.21 7.12
C GLU A 150 -16.23 34.20 8.21
N ILE A 151 -16.02 33.71 9.44
CA ILE A 151 -15.53 34.51 10.57
C ILE A 151 -14.16 35.11 10.25
N ALA A 152 -13.22 34.30 9.74
CA ALA A 152 -11.88 34.75 9.38
C ALA A 152 -11.88 35.78 8.24
N ALA A 153 -12.85 35.68 7.33
CA ALA A 153 -13.05 36.65 6.24
C ALA A 153 -13.82 37.91 6.68
N GLY A 154 -14.32 37.97 7.92
CA GLY A 154 -15.11 39.09 8.42
C GLY A 154 -16.54 39.15 7.88
N ILE A 155 -17.07 38.04 7.35
CA ILE A 155 -18.46 37.90 6.91
C ILE A 155 -19.32 37.73 8.17
N LYS A 156 -20.27 38.64 8.40
CA LYS A 156 -21.07 38.74 9.64
C LYS A 156 -22.55 38.36 9.47
N ASP A 157 -22.86 37.53 8.47
CA ASP A 157 -24.22 37.06 8.22
C ASP A 157 -24.60 35.89 9.15
#